data_AF-A0A1M4PN38-F1
#
_entry.id   AF-A0A1M4PN38-F1
#
_cell.length_a   1.000
_cell.length_b   1.000
_cell.length_c   1.000
_cell.angle_alpha   90.00
_cell.angle_beta   90.00
_cell.angle_gamma   90.00
#
_symmetry.space_group_name_H-M   'P 1'
#
loop_
_entity.id
_entity.type
_entity.pdbx_description
1 polymer ?
#
loop_
_entity_poly.entity_id
_entity_poly.type
_entity_poly.pdbx_seq_one_letter_code
_entity_poly.pdbx_strand_id
1 'polypeptide(L)'
;MPVSAKQLNFTDISTEFDKFYNKNQNNLLGLLDQFINISDFIPFSFYQKYYSHFGRKRNFSLESMINAFILKNILFSSFYRSIDFIT
;
A
#
# COMPACT_ATOMS: atom_id res chain seq x y z
N MET A 1 20.58 21.52 24.38
CA MET A 1 20.77 21.74 22.92
C MET A 1 19.42 21.53 22.25
N PRO A 2 18.88 22.47 21.46
CA PRO A 2 17.65 22.20 20.72
C PRO A 2 17.97 21.13 19.67
N VAL A 3 17.23 20.02 19.70
CA VAL A 3 17.35 18.97 18.69
C VAL A 3 16.76 19.55 17.41
N SER A 4 17.62 19.85 16.42
CA SER A 4 17.16 20.24 15.09
C SER A 4 16.59 19.00 14.41
N ALA A 5 15.26 18.85 14.45
CA ALA A 5 14.58 17.80 13.72
C ALA A 5 14.47 18.22 12.26
N LYS A 6 15.13 17.49 11.35
CA LYS A 6 14.93 17.67 9.91
C LYS A 6 13.47 17.35 9.58
N GLN A 7 12.70 18.34 9.16
CA GLN A 7 11.37 18.09 8.61
C GLN A 7 11.52 17.26 7.32
N LEU A 8 10.90 16.08 7.29
CA LEU A 8 10.91 15.24 6.11
C LEU A 8 9.95 15.80 5.06
N ASN A 9 10.42 15.85 3.82
CA ASN A 9 9.56 16.10 2.68
C ASN A 9 9.14 14.77 2.02
N PHE A 10 8.19 14.85 1.09
CA PHE A 10 7.68 13.66 0.41
C PHE A 10 8.77 12.89 -0.34
N THR A 11 9.75 13.61 -0.92
CA THR A 11 10.89 12.98 -1.60
C THR A 11 11.78 12.19 -0.64
N ASP A 12 12.07 12.71 0.56
CA ASP A 12 12.86 12.03 1.60
C ASP A 12 12.16 10.73 2.02
N ILE A 13 10.83 10.79 2.25
CA ILE A 13 10.02 9.62 2.60
C ILE A 13 10.06 8.58 1.48
N SER A 14 9.95 9.04 0.24
CA SER A 14 9.95 8.15 -0.91
C SER A 14 11.30 7.45 -1.11
N THR A 15 12.42 8.15 -0.94
CA THR A 15 13.76 7.54 -1.06
C THR A 15 14.03 6.53 0.06
N GLU A 16 13.59 6.82 1.28
CA GLU A 16 13.67 5.85 2.39
C GLU A 16 12.78 4.62 2.14
N PHE A 17 11.58 4.83 1.60
CA PHE A 17 10.70 3.74 1.20
C PHE A 17 11.35 2.85 0.13
N ASP A 18 12.00 3.44 -0.87
CA ASP A 18 12.70 2.68 -1.92
C ASP A 18 13.83 1.82 -1.34
N LYS A 19 14.62 2.34 -0.39
CA LYS A 19 15.64 1.55 0.31
C LYS A 19 15.02 0.41 1.13
N PHE A 20 13.94 0.70 1.85
CA PHE A 20 13.22 -0.28 2.65
C PHE A 20 12.64 -1.39 1.76
N TYR A 21 12.02 -1.03 0.64
CA TYR A 21 11.44 -1.96 -0.33
C TYR A 21 12.50 -2.88 -0.91
N ASN A 22 13.62 -2.34 -1.41
CA ASN A 22 14.70 -3.14 -1.98
C ASN A 22 15.32 -4.11 -0.96
N LYS A 23 15.39 -3.71 0.32
CA LYS A 23 15.89 -4.57 1.39
C LYS A 23 14.90 -5.68 1.80
N ASN A 24 13.59 -5.40 1.75
CA ASN A 24 12.55 -6.28 2.27
C ASN A 24 11.61 -6.83 1.19
N GLN A 25 12.04 -6.82 -0.07
CA GLN A 25 11.19 -7.11 -1.23
C GLN A 25 10.43 -8.44 -1.09
N ASN A 26 11.10 -9.47 -0.57
CA ASN A 26 10.53 -10.81 -0.39
C ASN A 26 9.53 -10.92 0.77
N ASN A 27 9.50 -9.94 1.69
CA ASN A 27 8.64 -9.95 2.88
C ASN A 27 7.70 -8.73 2.96
N LEU A 28 7.56 -7.97 1.87
CA LEU A 28 6.73 -6.76 1.89
C LEU A 28 5.29 -7.05 2.30
N LEU A 29 4.70 -8.15 1.81
CA LEU A 29 3.33 -8.54 2.13
C LEU A 29 3.15 -8.84 3.62
N GLY A 30 4.06 -9.61 4.21
CA GLY A 30 4.03 -9.93 5.63
C GLY A 30 4.20 -8.69 6.52
N LEU A 31 5.00 -7.73 6.07
CA LEU A 31 5.18 -6.44 6.77
C LEU A 31 3.93 -5.57 6.67
N LEU A 32 3.27 -5.52 5.51
CA LEU A 32 1.99 -4.81 5.35
C LEU A 32 0.93 -5.40 6.29
N ASP A 33 0.79 -6.72 6.34
CA ASP A 33 -0.15 -7.38 7.23
C ASP A 33 0.20 -7.17 8.72
N GLN A 34 1.49 -7.06 9.06
CA GLN A 34 1.95 -6.82 10.43
C GLN A 34 1.64 -5.39 10.92
N PHE A 35 1.82 -4.39 10.06
CA PHE A 35 1.74 -2.98 10.46
C PHE A 35 0.40 -2.32 10.10
N ILE A 36 -0.35 -2.89 9.16
CA ILE A 36 -1.57 -2.29 8.63
C ILE A 36 -2.68 -3.34 8.64
N ASN A 37 -3.60 -3.22 9.59
CA ASN A 37 -4.89 -3.90 9.51
C ASN A 37 -5.83 -3.07 8.62
N ILE A 38 -5.93 -3.43 7.35
CA ILE A 38 -6.74 -2.70 6.36
C ILE A 38 -8.22 -2.62 6.75
N SER A 39 -8.73 -3.63 7.49
CA SER A 39 -10.12 -3.67 7.95
C SER A 39 -10.49 -2.43 8.76
N ASP A 40 -9.53 -1.86 9.51
CA ASP A 40 -9.74 -0.69 10.36
C ASP A 40 -9.96 0.60 9.54
N PHE A 41 -9.55 0.61 8.27
CA PHE A 41 -9.67 1.74 7.38
C PHE A 41 -10.88 1.65 6.44
N ILE A 42 -11.59 0.52 6.43
CA ILE A 42 -12.74 0.31 5.54
C ILE A 42 -14.03 0.73 6.26
N PRO A 43 -14.77 1.74 5.76
CA PRO A 43 -16.05 2.10 6.34
C PRO A 43 -17.08 0.97 6.21
N PHE A 44 -17.93 0.81 7.24
CA PHE A 44 -18.99 -0.19 7.24
C PHE A 44 -19.94 -0.08 6.02
N SER A 45 -20.21 1.13 5.55
CA SER A 45 -21.03 1.35 4.34
C SER A 45 -20.42 0.72 3.09
N PHE A 46 -19.08 0.60 3.05
CA PHE A 46 -18.36 -0.05 1.96
C PHE A 46 -18.53 -1.57 2.02
N TYR A 47 -18.51 -2.16 3.22
CA TYR A 47 -18.87 -3.57 3.43
C TYR A 47 -20.29 -3.87 2.94
N GLN A 48 -21.27 -3.03 3.30
CA GLN A 48 -22.65 -3.24 2.88
C GLN A 48 -22.82 -3.21 1.35
N LYS A 49 -22.14 -2.28 0.67
CA LYS A 49 -22.13 -2.21 -0.79
C LYS A 49 -21.38 -3.38 -1.41
N TYR A 50 -20.23 -3.73 -0.85
CA TYR A 50 -19.41 -4.82 -1.37
C TYR A 50 -20.07 -6.17 -1.15
N TYR A 51 -20.88 -6.38 -0.11
CA TYR A 51 -21.58 -7.66 0.14
C TYR A 51 -23.08 -7.58 -0.13
N SER A 52 -23.54 -6.60 -0.90
CA SER A 52 -24.96 -6.49 -1.28
C SER A 52 -25.45 -7.76 -1.97
N HIS A 53 -26.67 -8.19 -1.61
CA HIS A 53 -27.30 -9.42 -2.10
C HIS A 53 -27.47 -9.41 -3.62
N PHE A 54 -27.87 -8.26 -4.17
CA PHE A 54 -27.84 -8.00 -5.61
C PHE A 54 -26.41 -7.61 -6.01
N GLY A 55 -25.78 -8.40 -6.88
CA GLY A 55 -24.39 -8.16 -7.32
C GLY A 55 -23.75 -9.32 -8.08
N ARG A 56 -22.43 -9.23 -8.28
CA ARG A 56 -21.61 -10.27 -8.92
C ARG A 56 -21.20 -11.34 -7.91
N LYS A 57 -21.01 -12.58 -8.36
CA LYS A 57 -20.40 -13.64 -7.56
C LYS A 57 -18.97 -13.21 -7.17
N ARG A 58 -18.69 -13.14 -5.88
CA ARG A 58 -17.39 -12.74 -5.33
C ARG A 58 -16.65 -14.00 -4.87
N ASN A 59 -15.49 -14.25 -5.46
CA ASN A 59 -14.62 -15.36 -5.06
C ASN A 59 -13.57 -14.92 -4.02
N PHE A 60 -13.41 -13.61 -3.81
CA PHE A 60 -12.43 -13.00 -2.92
C PHE A 60 -13.13 -12.07 -1.94
N SER A 61 -12.55 -11.87 -0.75
CA SER A 61 -13.06 -10.91 0.22
C SER A 61 -12.77 -9.48 -0.21
N LEU A 62 -13.50 -8.52 0.40
CA LEU A 62 -13.27 -7.09 0.21
C LEU A 62 -11.82 -6.71 0.56
N GLU A 63 -11.32 -7.23 1.67
CA GLU A 63 -9.98 -7.01 2.18
C GLU A 63 -8.93 -7.51 1.19
N SER A 64 -9.08 -8.73 0.66
CA SER A 64 -8.17 -9.26 -0.36
C SER A 64 -8.17 -8.40 -1.63
N MET A 65 -9.33 -7.88 -2.04
CA MET A 65 -9.45 -7.02 -3.21
C MET A 65 -8.73 -5.68 -3.00
N ILE A 66 -8.88 -5.08 -1.81
CA ILE A 66 -8.21 -3.83 -1.44
C ILE A 66 -6.70 -4.04 -1.28
N ASN A 67 -6.29 -5.14 -0.65
CA ASN A 67 -4.89 -5.54 -0.56
C ASN A 67 -4.25 -5.64 -1.95
N ALA A 68 -4.88 -6.39 -2.86
CA ALA A 68 -4.38 -6.50 -4.23
C ALA A 68 -4.31 -5.15 -4.95
N PHE A 69 -5.26 -4.24 -4.70
CA PHE A 69 -5.24 -2.89 -5.26
C PHE A 69 -4.09 -2.02 -4.71
N ILE A 70 -3.84 -2.06 -3.39
CA ILE A 70 -2.73 -1.36 -2.76
C ILE A 70 -1.40 -1.88 -3.29
N LEU A 71 -1.24 -3.21 -3.34
CA LEU A 71 -0.05 -3.85 -3.88
C LEU A 71 0.18 -3.47 -5.33
N LYS A 72 -0.87 -3.49 -6.15
CA LYS A 72 -0.79 -3.00 -7.53
C LYS A 72 -0.25 -1.57 -7.55
N ASN A 73 -0.80 -0.64 -6.77
CA ASN A 73 -0.35 0.75 -6.80
C ASN A 73 1.09 0.94 -6.30
N ILE A 74 1.51 0.22 -5.26
CA ILE A 74 2.89 0.28 -4.74
C ILE A 74 3.87 -0.27 -5.79
N LEU A 75 3.59 -1.44 -6.35
CA LEU A 75 4.46 -2.08 -7.35
C LEU A 75 4.48 -1.30 -8.68
N PHE A 76 3.33 -0.78 -9.11
CA PHE A 76 3.23 -0.02 -10.35
C PHE A 76 3.92 1.34 -10.21
N SER A 77 3.82 2.01 -9.05
CA SER A 77 4.61 3.22 -8.76
C SER A 77 6.11 2.98 -8.81
N SER A 78 6.58 1.80 -8.37
CA SER A 78 8.00 1.43 -8.47
C SER A 78 8.41 1.16 -9.93
N PHE A 79 7.54 0.56 -10.73
CA PHE A 79 7.82 0.24 -12.14
C PHE A 79 7.92 1.49 -13.04
N TYR A 80 7.04 2.49 -12.87
CA TYR A 80 7.12 3.74 -13.64
C TYR A 80 8.40 4.52 -13.34
N ARG A 81 8.83 4.51 -12.07
CA ARG A 81 10.06 5.20 -11.65
C ARG A 81 11.32 4.57 -12.24
N SER A 82 11.31 3.27 -12.56
CA SER A 82 12.40 2.60 -13.29
C SER A 82 12.47 3.00 -14.77
N ILE A 83 11.35 3.41 -15.38
CA ILE A 83 11.31 3.88 -16.77
C ILE A 83 11.87 5.32 -16.86
N ASP A 84 11.55 6.16 -15.87
CA ASP A 84 12.07 7.53 -15.80
C ASP A 84 13.59 7.61 -15.58
N PHE A 85 14.24 6.54 -15.12
CA PHE A 85 15.71 6.46 -15.00
C PHE A 85 16.43 6.06 -16.30
N ILE A 86 15.69 5.62 -17.32
CA ILE A 86 16.23 5.12 -18.60
C ILE A 86 16.00 6.13 -19.75
N THR A 87 15.30 7.25 -19.49
CA THR A 87 15.05 8.34 -20.44
C THR A 87 15.74 9.61 -19.99
#